data_AF-A0A927B5C3-F1
#
_entry.id   AF-A0A927B5C3-F1
#
_cell.length_a   1.000
_cell.length_b   1.000
_cell.length_c   1.000
_cell.angle_alpha   90.00
_cell.angle_beta   90.00
_cell.angle_gamma   90.00
#
_symmetry.space_group_name_H-M   'P 1'
#
loop_
_entity.id
_entity.type
_entity.pdbx_description
1 polymer ?
#
loop_
_entity_poly.entity_id
_entity_poly.type
_entity_poly.pdbx_seq_one_letter_code
_entity_poly.pdbx_strand_id
1 'polypeptide(L)'
;MIVLAGTLARGGYKKEETPPTPTLSWEKFPKGLLKQISVGKSGLIWGIGTNNHVFRLNSAGTDWDEPTSTALLTQVSVASDGTAWGVNSDG
;
A
#
# COMPACT_ATOMS: atom_id res chain seq x y z
N MET A 1 -9.09 12.19 17.77
CA MET A 1 -10.49 12.11 17.31
C MET A 1 -10.42 11.39 15.97
N ILE A 2 -10.82 10.14 15.76
CA ILE A 2 -11.87 9.28 16.36
C ILE A 2 -11.24 8.06 17.06
N VAL A 3 -11.79 7.69 18.22
CA VAL A 3 -11.52 6.43 18.94
C VAL A 3 -12.74 5.54 18.72
N LEU A 4 -12.57 4.29 18.26
CA LEU A 4 -13.61 3.27 18.35
C LEU A 4 -13.26 2.33 19.51
N ALA A 5 -14.16 2.24 20.50
CA ALA A 5 -14.08 1.35 21.64
C ALA A 5 -15.28 0.39 21.67
N GLY A 6 -15.02 -0.87 22.04
CA GLY A 6 -16.00 -1.93 22.35
C GLY A 6 -15.28 -3.29 22.35
N THR A 7 -15.44 -4.22 23.29
CA THR A 7 -16.47 -4.53 24.29
C THR A 7 -15.81 -5.35 25.42
N LEU A 8 -16.23 -5.18 26.68
CA LEU A 8 -15.65 -5.83 27.87
C LEU A 8 -16.04 -7.32 27.99
N ALA A 9 -15.08 -8.20 28.31
CA ALA A 9 -15.34 -9.54 28.82
C ALA A 9 -14.61 -9.78 30.16
N ARG A 10 -15.38 -10.18 31.17
CA ARG A 10 -15.03 -10.39 32.58
C ARG A 10 -13.98 -11.49 32.78
N GLY A 11 -12.87 -11.18 33.43
CA GLY A 11 -11.88 -12.14 33.96
C GLY A 11 -10.93 -11.42 34.93
N GLY A 12 -10.63 -12.05 36.07
CA GLY A 12 -10.03 -11.41 37.26
C GLY A 12 -8.74 -10.60 37.02
N TYR A 13 -8.59 -9.53 37.80
CA TYR A 13 -7.43 -8.64 37.80
C TYR A 13 -6.17 -9.40 38.25
N LYS A 14 -5.38 -9.85 37.29
CA LYS A 14 -3.93 -10.04 37.48
C LYS A 14 -3.28 -8.66 37.32
N LYS A 15 -2.25 -8.36 38.12
CA LYS A 15 -1.54 -7.06 38.15
C LYS A 15 -1.46 -6.44 36.75
N GLU A 16 -2.03 -5.26 36.61
CA GLU A 16 -2.30 -4.59 35.34
C GLU A 16 -0.98 -4.21 34.64
N GLU A 17 -0.47 -5.10 33.81
CA GLU A 17 0.38 -4.70 32.69
C GLU A 17 -0.56 -3.99 31.70
N THR A 18 -0.32 -2.72 31.42
CA THR A 18 -1.03 -1.98 30.38
C THR A 18 -1.12 -2.84 29.12
N PRO A 19 -2.31 -3.03 28.50
CA PRO A 19 -2.41 -3.79 27.26
C PRO A 19 -1.34 -3.30 26.30
N PRO A 20 -0.53 -4.19 25.69
CA PRO A 20 0.51 -3.76 24.78
C PRO A 20 -0.17 -2.86 23.75
N THR A 21 0.26 -1.60 23.70
CA THR A 21 -0.26 -0.69 22.70
C THR A 21 0.22 -1.23 21.37
N PRO A 22 -0.67 -1.61 20.44
CA PRO A 22 -0.23 -2.07 19.13
C PRO A 22 0.59 -0.93 18.51
N THR A 23 1.88 -1.14 18.32
CA THR A 23 2.75 -0.16 17.68
C THR A 23 2.69 -0.39 16.18
N LEU A 24 2.30 0.65 15.46
CA LEU A 24 2.41 0.67 14.00
C LEU A 24 3.88 0.90 13.65
N SER A 25 4.52 -0.07 13.01
CA SER A 25 5.85 0.07 12.44
C SER A 25 5.77 0.11 10.91
N TRP A 26 6.59 0.98 10.32
CA TRP A 26 6.84 0.97 8.89
C TRP A 26 7.98 0.01 8.59
N GLU A 27 7.74 -0.92 7.66
CA GLU A 27 8.77 -1.80 7.12
C GLU A 27 9.18 -1.32 5.73
N LYS A 28 10.49 -1.32 5.47
CA LYS A 28 11.02 -0.97 4.16
C LYS A 28 10.76 -2.14 3.20
N PHE A 29 10.09 -1.86 2.09
CA PHE A 29 9.97 -2.84 1.01
C PHE A 29 11.35 -3.10 0.37
N PRO A 30 11.76 -4.36 0.17
CA PRO A 30 13.15 -4.69 -0.15
C PRO A 30 13.58 -4.32 -1.59
N LYS A 31 12.64 -4.11 -2.51
CA LYS A 31 12.89 -3.90 -3.94
C LYS A 31 12.11 -2.73 -4.54
N GLY A 32 12.70 -2.10 -5.55
CA GLY A 32 12.05 -1.05 -6.34
C GLY A 32 12.35 0.36 -5.83
N LEU A 33 12.44 1.29 -6.78
CA LEU A 33 12.61 2.73 -6.55
C LEU A 33 11.42 3.44 -7.17
N LEU A 34 10.36 3.60 -6.38
CA LEU A 34 9.14 4.26 -6.82
C LEU A 34 9.11 5.70 -6.31
N LYS A 35 8.69 6.62 -7.18
CA LYS A 35 8.37 8.01 -6.81
C LYS A 35 6.89 8.18 -6.45
N GLN A 36 6.04 7.24 -6.85
CA GLN A 36 4.63 7.21 -6.51
C GLN A 36 4.13 5.78 -6.37
N ILE A 37 3.17 5.58 -5.46
CA ILE A 37 2.39 4.35 -5.30
C ILE A 37 0.90 4.67 -5.24
N SER A 38 0.06 3.76 -5.72
CA SER A 38 -1.38 3.78 -5.57
C SER A 38 -1.86 2.38 -5.21
N VAL A 39 -2.78 2.30 -4.23
CA VAL A 39 -3.26 1.05 -3.65
C VAL A 39 -4.78 1.02 -3.76
N GLY A 40 -5.28 -0.03 -4.42
CA GLY A 40 -6.71 -0.32 -4.52
C GLY A 40 -7.13 -1.30 -3.42
N LYS A 41 -7.69 -2.44 -3.81
CA LYS A 41 -7.90 -3.57 -2.89
C LYS A 41 -6.58 -4.34 -2.68
N SER A 42 -6.51 -5.19 -1.65
CA SER A 42 -5.37 -6.09 -1.40
C SER A 42 -4.90 -6.78 -2.68
N GLY A 43 -3.60 -6.63 -3.00
CA GLY A 43 -2.97 -7.15 -4.22
C GLY A 43 -3.08 -6.26 -5.47
N LEU A 44 -3.86 -5.19 -5.44
CA LEU A 44 -3.98 -4.21 -6.52
C LEU A 44 -3.13 -2.99 -6.20
N ILE A 45 -1.83 -3.10 -6.46
CA ILE A 45 -0.86 -2.06 -6.16
C ILE A 45 -0.12 -1.70 -7.43
N TRP A 46 -0.14 -0.42 -7.77
CA TRP A 46 0.56 0.16 -8.89
C TRP A 46 1.53 1.22 -8.42
N GLY A 47 2.61 1.41 -9.15
CA GLY A 47 3.62 2.40 -8.83
C GLY A 47 4.28 2.96 -10.08
N ILE A 48 4.90 4.13 -9.90
CA ILE A 48 5.69 4.78 -10.94
C ILE A 48 7.13 4.86 -10.45
N GLY A 49 8.05 4.35 -11.27
CA GLY A 49 9.49 4.45 -11.04
C GLY A 49 10.01 5.88 -11.17
N THR A 50 11.20 6.13 -10.65
CA THR A 50 11.86 7.45 -10.82
C THR A 50 12.13 7.81 -12.28
N ASN A 51 12.16 6.82 -13.17
CA ASN A 51 12.29 6.94 -14.62
C ASN A 51 10.94 7.07 -15.39
N ASN A 52 9.81 7.25 -14.68
CA ASN A 52 8.44 7.30 -15.24
C ASN A 52 7.86 5.97 -15.73
N HIS A 53 8.59 4.85 -15.62
CA HIS A 53 8.05 3.53 -15.97
C HIS A 53 6.97 3.09 -14.98
N VAL A 54 6.00 2.34 -15.48
CA VAL A 54 4.82 1.91 -14.72
C VAL A 54 4.98 0.46 -14.28
N PHE A 55 4.85 0.24 -12.97
CA PHE A 55 5.01 -1.05 -12.35
C PHE A 55 3.73 -1.49 -11.63
N ARG A 56 3.47 -2.80 -11.62
CA ARG A 56 2.43 -3.44 -10.83
C ARG A 56 3.07 -4.42 -9.87
N LEU A 57 2.67 -4.40 -8.60
CA LEU A 57 3.15 -5.40 -7.65
C LEU A 57 2.68 -6.78 -8.11
N ASN A 58 3.59 -7.75 -8.09
CA ASN A 58 3.27 -9.12 -8.48
C ASN A 58 2.28 -9.76 -7.49
N SER A 59 1.66 -10.86 -7.90
CA SER A 59 0.68 -11.57 -7.07
C SER A 59 1.25 -12.13 -5.76
N ALA A 60 2.57 -12.35 -5.70
CA ALA A 60 3.26 -12.81 -4.49
C ALA A 60 3.53 -11.67 -3.49
N GLY A 61 3.39 -10.41 -3.89
CA GLY A 61 3.68 -9.24 -3.05
C GLY A 61 5.17 -9.02 -2.79
N THR A 62 6.06 -9.61 -3.58
CA THR A 62 7.51 -9.62 -3.32
C THR A 62 8.34 -8.92 -4.39
N ASP A 63 7.75 -8.64 -5.55
CA ASP A 63 8.44 -7.99 -6.67
C ASP A 63 7.49 -7.13 -7.51
N TRP A 64 8.08 -6.34 -8.40
CA TRP A 64 7.37 -5.44 -9.31
C TRP A 64 7.46 -5.95 -10.75
N ASP A 65 6.31 -6.19 -11.37
CA ASP A 65 6.21 -6.47 -12.80
C ASP A 65 6.06 -5.15 -13.57
N GLU A 66 6.59 -5.11 -14.79
CA GLU A 66 6.40 -3.99 -15.72
C GLU A 66 5.49 -4.44 -16.87
N PRO A 67 4.18 -4.18 -16.81
CA PRO A 67 3.24 -4.74 -17.78
C PRO A 67 3.40 -4.15 -19.18
N THR A 68 3.92 -2.93 -19.30
CA THR A 68 4.07 -2.22 -20.57
C THR A 68 5.29 -1.32 -20.48
N SER A 69 6.40 -1.76 -21.08
CA SER A 69 7.69 -1.05 -21.01
C SER A 69 7.76 0.28 -21.77
N THR A 70 6.75 0.57 -22.58
CA THR A 70 6.61 1.83 -23.32
C THR A 70 5.68 2.83 -22.62
N ALA A 71 5.00 2.43 -21.54
CA ALA A 71 4.13 3.32 -20.80
C ALA A 71 4.94 4.19 -19.84
N LEU A 72 4.97 5.50 -20.10
CA LEU A 72 5.63 6.49 -19.25
C LEU A 72 4.59 7.42 -18.63
N LEU A 73 4.40 7.31 -17.32
CA LEU A 73 3.40 8.09 -16.59
C LEU A 73 4.04 8.97 -15.52
N THR A 74 3.39 10.09 -15.25
CA THR A 74 3.73 10.98 -14.13
C THR A 74 2.82 10.75 -12.93
N GLN A 75 1.60 10.25 -13.17
CA GLN A 75 0.66 9.88 -12.12
C GLN A 75 -0.11 8.60 -12.44
N VAL A 76 -0.36 7.77 -11.43
CA VAL A 76 -1.23 6.58 -11.51
C VAL A 76 -2.22 6.54 -10.34
N SER A 77 -3.45 6.10 -10.62
CA SER A 77 -4.50 5.84 -9.63
C SER A 77 -5.15 4.50 -9.92
N VAL A 78 -5.34 3.67 -8.88
CA VAL A 78 -6.01 2.37 -8.99
C VAL A 78 -7.24 2.33 -8.10
N ALA A 79 -8.36 1.88 -8.67
CA ALA A 79 -9.61 1.67 -7.97
C ALA A 79 -9.67 0.28 -7.31
N SER A 80 -10.61 0.09 -6.39
CA SER A 80 -10.77 -1.17 -5.65
C SER A 80 -11.18 -2.37 -6.52
N ASP A 81 -11.73 -2.12 -7.71
CA ASP A 81 -12.13 -3.13 -8.71
C ASP A 81 -10.96 -3.58 -9.61
N GLY A 82 -9.79 -2.93 -9.52
CA GLY A 82 -8.62 -3.22 -10.33
C GLY A 82 -8.45 -2.32 -11.55
N THR A 83 -9.40 -1.42 -11.83
CA THR A 83 -9.21 -0.42 -12.87
C THR A 83 -8.12 0.57 -12.47
N ALA A 84 -7.12 0.74 -13.36
CA ALA A 84 -6.04 1.70 -13.18
C ALA A 84 -6.07 2.75 -14.28
N TRP A 85 -5.87 4.01 -13.91
CA TRP A 85 -5.75 5.16 -14.80
C TRP A 85 -4.46 5.90 -14.51
N GLY A 86 -3.95 6.62 -15.50
CA GLY A 86 -2.84 7.53 -15.27
C GLY A 86 -2.64 8.51 -16.41
N VAL A 87 -1.80 9.50 -16.15
CA VAL A 87 -1.46 10.59 -17.08
C VAL A 87 0.05 10.61 -17.30
N ASN A 88 0.46 11.01 -18.50
CA ASN A 88 1.87 11.15 -18.86
C ASN A 88 2.38 12.58 -18.57
N SER A 89 3.52 12.95 -19.13
CA SER A 89 4.08 14.30 -18.97
C SER A 89 3.35 15.38 -19.76
N ASP A 90 2.51 14.98 -20.72
CA ASP A 90 1.89 15.89 -21.68
C ASP A 90 0.54 16.41 -21.17
N GLY A 91 0.01 15.83 -20.09
CA GLY A 91 -1.30 16.15 -19.50
C GLY A 91 -2.46 15.47 -20.22
#